data_AF-A0A535KU26-F1
#
_entry.id   AF-A0A535KU26-F1
#
_cell.length_a   1.000
_cell.length_b   1.000
_cell.length_c   1.000
_cell.angle_alpha   90.00
_cell.angle_beta   90.00
_cell.angle_gamma   90.00
#
_symmetry.space_group_name_H-M   'P 1'
#
loop_
_entity.id
_entity.type
_entity.pdbx_description
1 polymer ?
#
loop_
_entity_poly.entity_id
_entity_poly.type
_entity_poly.pdbx_seq_one_letter_code
_entity_poly.pdbx_strand_id
1 'polypeptide(L)'
;MNIYKGQALTANIVASNPDQIASPSTSFLPIPPGFVAITVPTSELQGVAGYISPGDYINIIATANSDLFFSKPSRLTTRTVFSNVRVIRVGPPSLGPKQGQTVGVVGSLTLVMSQCDSAYLEWLLTNVTLKYDLLYYGQYDPSGYSTQPLCAPGSSPPTIGPNAVDARWSFTKG
;
A
#
# COMPACT_ATOMS: atom_id res chain seq x y z
N MET A 1 -8.70 -14.69 32.32
CA MET A 1 -8.66 -13.23 32.51
C MET A 1 -9.98 -12.84 33.14
N ASN A 2 -9.98 -12.35 34.38
CA ASN A 2 -11.21 -12.01 35.08
C ASN A 2 -11.40 -10.50 35.03
N ILE A 3 -12.43 -10.06 34.31
CA ILE A 3 -12.84 -8.66 34.21
C ILE A 3 -13.88 -8.43 35.31
N TYR A 4 -13.64 -7.44 36.17
CA TYR A 4 -14.56 -7.11 37.27
C TYR A 4 -15.56 -6.02 36.88
N LYS A 5 -16.77 -6.08 37.45
CA LYS A 5 -17.83 -5.08 37.22
C LYS A 5 -17.34 -3.69 37.66
N GLY A 6 -17.35 -2.73 36.73
CA GLY A 6 -16.89 -1.35 36.98
C GLY A 6 -15.44 -1.07 36.57
N GLN A 7 -14.70 -2.06 36.08
CA GLN A 7 -13.36 -1.86 35.54
C GLN A 7 -13.42 -1.18 34.15
N ALA A 8 -12.65 -0.11 33.96
CA ALA A 8 -12.50 0.51 32.65
C ALA A 8 -11.84 -0.50 31.67
N LEU A 9 -12.56 -0.84 30.61
CA LEU A 9 -12.03 -1.68 29.53
C LEU A 9 -11.20 -0.81 28.60
N THR A 10 -9.89 -0.98 28.64
CA THR A 10 -8.99 -0.44 27.63
C THR A 10 -8.77 -1.49 26.55
N ALA A 11 -8.53 -1.08 25.30
CA ALA A 11 -8.43 -2.01 24.16
C ALA A 11 -7.41 -3.15 24.39
N ASN A 12 -6.38 -2.90 25.19
CA ASN A 12 -5.34 -3.87 25.58
C ASN A 12 -5.84 -4.99 26.52
N ILE A 13 -7.02 -4.83 27.15
CA ILE A 13 -7.66 -5.85 28.00
C ILE A 13 -8.49 -6.81 27.14
N VAL A 14 -8.93 -6.38 25.95
CA VAL A 14 -9.83 -7.17 25.10
C VAL A 14 -9.07 -8.07 24.14
N ALA A 15 -7.87 -7.65 23.68
CA ALA A 15 -6.92 -8.54 23.03
C ALA A 15 -5.48 -8.02 23.09
N SER A 16 -4.53 -8.94 23.25
CA SER A 16 -3.09 -8.65 23.24
C SER A 16 -2.55 -8.39 21.82
N ASN A 17 -3.31 -8.76 20.80
CA ASN A 17 -3.02 -8.56 19.40
C ASN A 17 -4.35 -8.34 18.65
N PRO A 18 -4.51 -7.27 17.84
CA PRO A 18 -5.69 -7.08 17.01
C PRO A 18 -5.94 -8.24 16.03
N ASP A 19 -4.90 -8.96 15.59
CA ASP A 19 -5.03 -10.19 14.78
C ASP A 19 -5.66 -11.36 15.57
N GLN A 20 -5.74 -11.29 16.91
CA GLN A 20 -6.38 -12.30 17.77
C GLN A 20 -7.89 -12.06 17.96
N ILE A 21 -8.45 -10.93 17.51
CA ILE A 21 -9.89 -10.63 17.56
C ILE A 21 -10.62 -11.21 16.33
N ALA A 22 -10.11 -12.32 15.78
CA ALA A 22 -10.75 -13.00 14.67
C ALA A 22 -11.90 -13.87 15.19
N SER A 23 -13.14 -13.41 14.99
CA SER A 23 -14.30 -14.31 14.96
C SER A 23 -14.02 -15.44 13.94
N PRO A 24 -14.50 -16.68 14.17
CA PRO A 24 -14.18 -17.79 13.29
C PRO A 24 -15.01 -17.68 12.01
N SER A 25 -14.52 -16.91 11.04
CA SER A 25 -15.08 -16.91 9.69
C SER A 25 -13.99 -16.57 8.68
N THR A 26 -13.37 -17.64 8.16
CA THR A 26 -12.39 -17.71 7.06
C THR A 26 -10.99 -17.18 7.37
N SER A 27 -9.98 -18.07 7.32
CA SER A 27 -8.55 -17.78 7.49
C SER A 27 -7.91 -17.05 6.29
N PHE A 28 -8.70 -16.44 5.43
CA PHE A 28 -8.27 -15.82 4.19
C PHE A 28 -8.44 -14.32 4.28
N LEU A 29 -7.53 -13.55 3.69
CA LEU A 29 -7.70 -12.11 3.55
C LEU A 29 -8.88 -11.85 2.58
N PRO A 30 -9.86 -11.00 2.95
CA PRO A 30 -10.99 -10.68 2.09
C PRO A 30 -10.52 -9.76 0.94
N ILE A 31 -9.94 -10.36 -0.09
CA ILE A 31 -9.48 -9.70 -1.32
C ILE A 31 -10.52 -10.01 -2.41
N PRO A 32 -11.09 -9.00 -3.10
CA PRO A 32 -12.03 -9.25 -4.18
C PRO A 32 -11.39 -10.04 -5.34
N PRO A 33 -12.16 -10.84 -6.09
CA PRO A 33 -11.65 -11.52 -7.29
C PRO A 33 -10.99 -10.54 -8.28
N GLY A 34 -9.83 -10.91 -8.82
CA GLY A 34 -9.05 -10.06 -9.73
C GLY A 34 -8.09 -9.07 -9.05
N PHE A 35 -8.13 -9.00 -7.71
CA PHE A 35 -7.22 -8.20 -6.90
C PHE A 35 -6.20 -9.08 -6.18
N VAL A 36 -5.09 -8.47 -5.82
CA VAL A 36 -4.03 -9.05 -5.00
C VAL A 36 -3.66 -8.13 -3.85
N ALA A 37 -3.09 -8.73 -2.81
CA ALA A 37 -2.42 -8.01 -1.75
C ALA A 37 -0.91 -7.99 -2.01
N ILE A 38 -0.32 -6.80 -2.07
CA ILE A 38 1.13 -6.60 -2.24
C ILE A 38 1.68 -5.80 -1.07
N THR A 39 2.85 -6.21 -0.56
CA THR A 39 3.51 -5.49 0.54
C THR A 39 4.61 -4.62 -0.01
N VAL A 40 4.57 -3.33 0.31
CA VAL A 40 5.59 -2.36 -0.07
C VAL A 40 6.40 -1.94 1.17
N PRO A 41 7.72 -1.72 1.03
CA PRO A 41 8.49 -1.11 2.10
C PRO A 41 8.02 0.32 2.35
N THR A 42 8.15 0.76 3.59
CA THR A 42 8.00 2.17 3.94
C THR A 42 9.02 2.58 4.99
N SER A 43 9.18 3.89 5.15
CA SER A 43 9.97 4.54 6.19
C SER A 43 9.16 5.71 6.77
N GLU A 44 9.69 6.41 7.77
CA GLU A 44 8.98 7.53 8.41
C GLU A 44 8.55 8.60 7.40
N LEU A 45 9.47 9.09 6.56
CA LEU A 45 9.16 10.13 5.58
C LEU A 45 8.29 9.61 4.43
N GLN A 46 8.44 8.33 4.08
CA GLN A 46 7.69 7.72 2.98
C GLN A 46 6.24 7.40 3.39
N GLY A 47 6.02 7.03 4.65
CA GLY A 47 4.75 6.58 5.21
C GLY A 47 4.03 7.65 6.01
N VAL A 48 4.24 8.93 5.68
CA VAL A 48 3.58 10.07 6.32
C VAL A 48 3.73 10.03 7.84
N ALA A 49 4.97 9.90 8.33
CA ALA A 49 5.32 9.81 9.76
C ALA A 49 4.54 8.73 10.56
N GLY A 50 4.03 7.69 9.89
CA GLY A 50 3.28 6.61 10.52
C GLY A 50 1.79 6.88 10.71
N TYR A 51 1.23 7.93 10.10
CA TYR A 51 -0.21 8.22 10.16
C TYR A 51 -1.07 7.31 9.29
N ILE A 52 -0.47 6.59 8.33
CA ILE A 52 -1.18 5.63 7.49
C ILE A 52 -1.64 4.45 8.34
N SER A 53 -2.94 4.17 8.34
CA SER A 53 -3.60 3.12 9.10
C SER A 53 -4.31 2.11 8.19
N PRO A 54 -4.58 0.87 8.64
CA PRO A 54 -5.45 -0.05 7.90
C PRO A 54 -6.82 0.58 7.65
N GLY A 55 -7.29 0.52 6.40
CA GLY A 55 -8.52 1.16 5.94
C GLY A 55 -8.31 2.49 5.22
N ASP A 56 -7.13 3.11 5.34
CA ASP A 56 -6.80 4.33 4.60
C ASP A 56 -6.56 4.07 3.11
N TYR A 57 -6.62 5.17 2.36
CA TYR A 57 -6.29 5.19 0.94
C TYR A 57 -5.12 6.12 0.71
N ILE A 58 -4.20 5.68 -0.14
CA ILE A 58 -3.00 6.44 -0.47
C ILE A 58 -2.90 6.67 -1.98
N ASN A 59 -2.19 7.73 -2.35
CA ASN A 59 -1.57 7.84 -3.66
C ASN A 59 -0.13 7.36 -3.57
N ILE A 60 0.34 6.67 -4.61
CA ILE A 60 1.73 6.29 -4.78
C ILE A 60 2.36 7.25 -5.79
N ILE A 61 3.37 7.98 -5.34
CA ILE A 61 4.16 8.89 -6.17
C ILE A 61 5.47 8.21 -6.52
N ALA A 62 5.82 8.26 -7.79
CA ALA A 62 7.11 7.80 -8.31
C ALA A 62 7.91 8.97 -8.85
N THR A 63 9.19 9.04 -8.47
CA THR A 63 10.18 9.93 -9.09
C THR A 63 11.20 9.08 -9.82
N ALA A 64 11.35 9.33 -11.12
CA ALA A 64 12.21 8.55 -12.00
C ALA A 64 13.09 9.49 -12.83
N ASN A 65 14.29 9.02 -13.19
CA ASN A 65 15.13 9.68 -14.18
C ASN A 65 14.74 9.22 -15.60
N SER A 66 14.60 10.15 -16.55
CA SER A 66 14.23 9.85 -17.94
C SER A 66 15.21 8.94 -18.68
N ASP A 67 16.46 8.84 -18.22
CA ASP A 67 17.45 7.90 -18.75
C ASP A 67 17.04 6.44 -18.57
N LEU A 68 16.27 6.13 -17.52
CA LEU A 68 15.67 4.80 -17.31
C LEU A 68 14.77 4.38 -18.49
N PHE A 69 14.25 5.36 -19.22
CA PHE A 69 13.35 5.21 -20.35
C PHE A 69 14.02 5.56 -21.69
N PHE A 70 15.36 5.55 -21.75
CA PHE A 70 16.14 5.84 -22.95
C PHE A 70 15.90 7.24 -23.56
N SER A 71 15.43 8.20 -22.75
CA SER A 71 15.11 9.56 -23.19
C SER A 71 16.18 10.56 -22.77
N LYS A 72 16.71 11.30 -23.75
CA LYS A 72 17.68 12.39 -23.54
C LYS A 72 17.07 13.78 -23.90
N PRO A 73 17.48 14.87 -23.23
CA PRO A 73 18.40 14.90 -22.07
C PRO A 73 17.77 14.28 -20.81
N SER A 74 18.66 13.80 -19.93
CA SER A 74 18.34 13.23 -18.62
C SER A 74 17.61 14.24 -17.74
N ARG A 75 16.45 13.87 -17.19
CA ARG A 75 15.68 14.71 -16.26
C ARG A 75 14.93 13.87 -15.23
N LEU A 76 14.74 14.46 -14.05
CA LEU A 76 13.92 13.85 -13.01
C LEU A 76 12.46 14.25 -13.21
N THR A 77 11.58 13.26 -13.31
CA THR A 77 10.14 13.45 -13.47
C THR A 77 9.41 12.75 -12.32
N THR A 78 8.50 13.47 -11.68
CA THR A 78 7.65 12.95 -10.60
C THR A 78 6.21 12.80 -11.09
N ARG A 79 5.61 11.63 -10.86
CA ARG A 79 4.23 11.31 -11.26
C ARG A 79 3.51 10.56 -10.15
N THR A 80 2.22 10.84 -9.97
CA THR A 80 1.33 9.93 -9.24
C THR A 80 1.05 8.73 -10.14
N VAL A 81 1.54 7.55 -9.74
CA VAL A 81 1.46 6.32 -10.55
C VAL A 81 0.24 5.47 -10.22
N PHE A 82 -0.15 5.46 -8.95
CA PHE A 82 -1.38 4.84 -8.50
C PHE A 82 -2.10 5.80 -7.57
N SER A 83 -3.41 5.89 -7.72
CA SER A 83 -4.25 6.74 -6.88
C SER A 83 -5.29 5.88 -6.18
N ASN A 84 -5.76 6.33 -5.03
CA ASN A 84 -6.85 5.68 -4.30
C ASN A 84 -6.56 4.19 -4.02
N VAL A 85 -5.32 3.89 -3.59
CA VAL A 85 -4.89 2.52 -3.26
C VAL A 85 -5.21 2.23 -1.81
N ARG A 86 -6.02 1.20 -1.56
CA ARG A 86 -6.43 0.82 -0.21
C ARG A 86 -5.31 0.12 0.56
N VAL A 87 -5.06 0.57 1.77
CA VAL A 87 -4.18 -0.07 2.75
C VAL A 87 -5.00 -1.06 3.57
N ILE A 88 -4.61 -2.34 3.57
CA ILE A 88 -5.26 -3.37 4.38
C ILE A 88 -4.45 -3.78 5.61
N ARG A 89 -3.16 -3.44 5.64
CA ARG A 89 -2.30 -3.68 6.79
C ARG A 89 -1.11 -2.73 6.82
N VAL A 90 -0.62 -2.51 8.03
CA VAL A 90 0.56 -1.69 8.35
C VAL A 90 1.49 -2.58 9.18
N GLY A 91 2.75 -2.70 8.76
CA GLY A 91 3.77 -3.55 9.39
C GLY A 91 4.82 -2.76 10.18
N PRO A 92 5.57 -3.40 11.11
CA PRO A 92 5.62 -4.85 11.34
C PRO A 92 4.40 -5.37 12.13
N PRO A 93 4.06 -6.69 12.05
CA PRO A 93 3.03 -7.27 12.90
C PRO A 93 3.30 -6.89 14.35
N SER A 94 2.26 -6.47 15.06
CA SER A 94 2.34 -6.11 16.47
C SER A 94 2.89 -7.29 17.29
N LEU A 95 4.20 -7.32 17.51
CA LEU A 95 4.73 -7.80 18.78
C LEU A 95 4.19 -6.77 19.78
N GLY A 96 3.17 -7.17 20.55
CA GLY A 96 2.27 -6.28 21.27
C GLY A 96 2.98 -5.12 21.98
N PRO A 97 2.32 -3.96 22.13
CA PRO A 97 2.93 -2.77 22.70
C PRO A 97 3.43 -3.07 24.12
N LYS A 98 4.75 -3.11 24.30
CA LYS A 98 5.33 -2.88 25.63
C LYS A 98 5.07 -1.41 25.95
N GLN A 99 4.33 -1.19 27.02
CA GLN A 99 3.89 0.11 27.51
C GLN A 99 5.05 1.13 27.45
N GLY A 100 4.88 2.21 26.67
CA GLY A 100 5.87 3.30 26.54
C GLY A 100 6.66 3.38 25.23
N GLN A 101 6.41 2.53 24.23
CA GLN A 101 7.02 2.68 22.91
C GLN A 101 6.27 3.68 22.03
N THR A 102 7.00 4.71 21.58
CA THR A 102 6.67 5.56 20.43
C THR A 102 6.16 4.72 19.28
N VAL A 103 5.12 5.18 18.57
CA VAL A 103 4.64 4.57 17.31
C VAL A 103 5.85 4.16 16.49
N GLY A 104 6.10 2.85 16.40
CA GLY A 104 7.27 2.33 15.71
C GLY A 104 7.17 2.73 14.25
N VAL A 105 8.29 3.13 13.65
CA VAL A 105 8.35 3.43 12.22
C VAL A 105 7.71 2.27 11.47
N VAL A 106 6.62 2.55 10.76
CA VAL A 106 5.99 1.57 9.89
C VAL A 106 7.06 1.07 8.93
N GLY A 107 7.31 -0.24 8.93
CA GLY A 107 8.32 -0.86 8.06
C GLY A 107 7.75 -1.28 6.70
N SER A 108 6.43 -1.47 6.63
CA SER A 108 5.75 -1.85 5.40
C SER A 108 4.26 -1.51 5.39
N LEU A 109 3.70 -1.38 4.18
CA LEU A 109 2.26 -1.27 3.96
C LEU A 109 1.81 -2.44 3.09
N THR A 110 0.70 -3.08 3.44
CA THR A 110 0.04 -4.06 2.57
C THR A 110 -1.13 -3.39 1.86
N LEU A 111 -1.07 -3.40 0.53
CA LEU A 111 -1.97 -2.69 -0.36
C LEU A 111 -2.85 -3.67 -1.15
N VAL A 112 -4.07 -3.26 -1.50
CA VAL A 112 -4.92 -4.01 -2.44
C VAL A 112 -4.97 -3.30 -3.78
N MET A 113 -4.66 -4.04 -4.85
CA MET A 113 -4.70 -3.53 -6.23
C MET A 113 -4.90 -4.67 -7.23
N SER A 114 -5.10 -4.34 -8.51
CA SER A 114 -5.22 -5.36 -9.56
C SER A 114 -3.90 -6.13 -9.75
N GLN A 115 -3.99 -7.37 -10.25
CA GLN A 115 -2.81 -8.18 -10.60
C GLN A 115 -1.91 -7.52 -11.66
N CYS A 116 -2.50 -6.72 -12.56
CA CYS A 116 -1.76 -5.93 -13.55
C CYS A 116 -0.96 -4.82 -12.87
N ASP A 117 -1.61 -4.07 -11.99
CA ASP A 117 -0.98 -2.96 -11.27
C ASP A 117 0.13 -3.43 -10.34
N SER A 118 -0.03 -4.59 -9.71
CA SER A 118 1.02 -5.15 -8.84
C SER A 118 2.30 -5.42 -9.61
N ALA A 119 2.24 -5.91 -10.85
CA ALA A 119 3.43 -6.12 -11.67
C ALA A 119 4.14 -4.81 -12.06
N TYR A 120 3.37 -3.74 -12.33
CA TYR A 120 3.95 -2.42 -12.51
C TYR A 120 4.57 -1.86 -11.23
N LEU A 121 3.90 -2.05 -10.08
CA LEU A 121 4.41 -1.62 -8.79
C LEU A 121 5.71 -2.33 -8.43
N GLU A 122 5.84 -3.64 -8.69
CA GLU A 122 7.09 -4.39 -8.51
C GLU A 122 8.25 -3.82 -9.34
N TRP A 123 7.98 -3.50 -10.61
CA TRP A 123 8.98 -2.85 -11.45
C TRP A 123 9.38 -1.47 -10.89
N LEU A 124 8.40 -0.67 -10.46
CA LEU A 124 8.65 0.65 -9.91
C LEU A 124 9.44 0.59 -8.59
N LEU A 125 9.09 -0.33 -7.69
CA LEU A 125 9.80 -0.55 -6.42
C LEU A 125 11.30 -0.79 -6.62
N THR A 126 11.66 -1.44 -7.72
CA THR A 126 13.05 -1.78 -8.04
C THR A 126 13.80 -0.64 -8.73
N ASN A 127 13.12 0.19 -9.50
CA ASN A 127 13.76 1.10 -10.46
C ASN A 127 13.58 2.60 -10.15
N VAL A 128 12.64 2.98 -9.29
CA VAL A 128 12.31 4.39 -9.03
C VAL A 128 12.23 4.70 -7.52
N THR A 129 12.22 5.98 -7.18
CA THR A 129 11.97 6.41 -5.79
C THR A 129 10.48 6.57 -5.56
N LEU A 130 9.92 5.85 -4.59
CA LEU A 130 8.50 5.91 -4.23
C LEU A 130 8.25 6.74 -2.98
N LYS A 131 7.12 7.47 -2.97
CA LYS A 131 6.53 8.13 -1.80
C LYS A 131 5.03 7.88 -1.74
N TYR A 132 4.43 8.00 -0.56
CA TYR A 132 3.00 7.80 -0.37
C TYR A 132 2.37 9.07 0.18
N ASP A 133 1.27 9.49 -0.43
CA ASP A 133 0.42 10.55 0.11
C ASP A 133 -0.82 9.92 0.73
N LEU A 134 -1.12 10.26 1.98
CA LEU A 134 -2.36 9.88 2.63
C LEU A 134 -3.50 10.75 2.07
N LEU A 135 -4.53 10.11 1.51
CA LEU A 135 -5.69 10.81 0.98
C LEU A 135 -6.55 11.39 2.12
N TYR A 136 -7.27 12.47 1.81
CA TYR A 136 -8.31 12.97 2.68
C TYR A 136 -9.45 11.94 2.77
N TYR A 137 -9.90 11.61 3.99
CA TYR A 137 -10.89 10.54 4.22
C TYR A 137 -12.21 10.73 3.46
N GLY A 138 -12.62 11.98 3.18
CA GLY A 138 -13.83 12.26 2.40
C GLY A 138 -13.71 11.96 0.90
N GLN A 139 -12.50 11.65 0.42
CA GLN A 139 -12.22 11.26 -0.97
C GLN A 139 -11.92 9.76 -1.12
N TYR A 140 -12.05 8.98 -0.04
CA TYR A 140 -11.90 7.53 -0.14
C TYR A 140 -12.98 6.97 -1.04
N ASP A 141 -12.56 6.27 -2.09
CA ASP A 141 -13.48 5.65 -3.04
C ASP A 141 -13.26 4.13 -3.06
N PRO A 142 -14.04 3.36 -2.28
CA PRO A 142 -13.95 1.90 -2.27
C PRO A 142 -14.38 1.26 -3.60
N SER A 143 -15.06 2.00 -4.48
CA SER A 143 -15.46 1.54 -5.81
C SER A 143 -14.42 1.89 -6.88
N GLY A 144 -13.62 2.93 -6.64
CA GLY A 144 -12.58 3.47 -7.50
C GLY A 144 -11.28 2.67 -7.48
N TYR A 145 -11.36 1.36 -7.38
CA TYR A 145 -10.24 0.51 -7.72
C TYR A 145 -9.75 0.88 -9.13
N SER A 146 -8.43 0.97 -9.31
CA SER A 146 -7.77 1.31 -10.58
C SER A 146 -8.58 0.83 -11.78
N THR A 147 -9.13 1.78 -12.54
CA THR A 147 -9.98 1.55 -13.72
C THR A 147 -9.23 0.95 -14.90
N GLN A 148 -7.96 0.60 -14.70
CA GLN A 148 -7.16 -0.10 -15.70
C GLN A 148 -7.69 -1.52 -15.88
N PRO A 149 -7.69 -2.04 -17.12
CA PRO A 149 -8.19 -3.37 -17.38
C PRO A 149 -7.50 -4.35 -16.44
N LEU A 150 -8.29 -5.00 -15.59
CA LEU A 150 -7.86 -6.17 -14.84
C LEU A 150 -7.20 -7.08 -15.87
N CYS A 151 -5.92 -7.40 -15.69
CA CYS A 151 -5.31 -8.54 -16.38
C CYS A 151 -6.37 -9.66 -16.36
N ALA A 152 -6.69 -10.25 -17.52
CA ALA A 152 -7.72 -11.27 -17.59
C ALA A 152 -7.47 -12.31 -16.48
N PRO A 153 -8.48 -12.73 -15.70
CA PRO A 153 -8.26 -13.67 -14.60
C PRO A 153 -7.49 -14.91 -15.08
N GLY A 154 -6.32 -15.19 -14.50
CA GLY A 154 -5.46 -16.32 -14.91
C GLY A 154 -4.46 -16.03 -16.03
N SER A 155 -4.39 -14.80 -16.56
CA SER A 155 -3.30 -14.39 -17.45
C SER A 155 -2.09 -13.93 -16.63
N SER A 156 -0.89 -14.39 -17.00
CA SER A 156 0.35 -13.84 -16.45
C SER A 156 0.40 -12.34 -16.77
N PRO A 157 0.84 -11.48 -15.84
CA PRO A 157 1.12 -10.08 -16.18
C PRO A 157 2.06 -10.02 -17.39
N PRO A 158 1.85 -9.07 -18.31
CA PRO A 158 2.77 -8.86 -19.42
C PRO A 158 4.15 -8.49 -18.87
N THR A 159 5.21 -8.75 -19.64
CA THR A 159 6.57 -8.30 -19.29
C THR A 159 6.57 -6.79 -19.12
N ILE A 160 6.77 -6.31 -17.89
CA ILE A 160 6.85 -4.89 -17.58
C ILE A 160 8.31 -4.45 -17.68
N GLY A 161 8.57 -3.52 -18.61
CA GLY A 161 9.86 -2.87 -18.78
C GLY A 161 9.71 -1.36 -18.93
N PRO A 162 10.83 -0.64 -19.14
CA PRO A 162 10.83 0.82 -19.23
C PRO A 162 9.77 1.39 -20.19
N ASN A 163 9.66 0.83 -21.40
CA ASN A 163 8.72 1.32 -22.41
C ASN A 163 7.25 1.18 -21.98
N ALA A 164 6.90 0.10 -21.27
CA ALA A 164 5.54 -0.12 -20.80
C ALA A 164 5.17 0.88 -19.69
N VAL A 165 6.11 1.14 -18.79
CA VAL A 165 5.96 2.10 -17.68
C VAL A 165 5.86 3.52 -18.22
N ASP A 166 6.72 3.89 -19.16
CA ASP A 166 6.69 5.21 -19.78
C ASP A 166 5.43 5.41 -20.63
N ALA A 167 4.97 4.39 -21.36
CA ALA A 167 3.71 4.47 -22.10
C ALA A 167 2.53 4.76 -21.16
N ARG A 168 2.55 4.21 -19.95
CA ARG A 168 1.47 4.37 -18.96
C ARG A 168 1.48 5.72 -18.25
N TRP A 169 2.65 6.22 -17.86
CA TRP A 169 2.75 7.44 -17.02
C TRP A 169 3.54 8.60 -17.63
N SER A 170 4.11 8.41 -18.82
CA SER A 170 4.81 9.44 -19.60
C SER A 170 5.87 10.18 -18.76
N PHE A 171 6.80 9.43 -18.17
CA PHE A 171 7.95 9.98 -17.45
C PHE A 171 8.91 10.75 -18.39
N THR A 172 8.91 10.40 -19.67
CA THR A 172 9.66 11.10 -20.74
C THR A 172 8.97 12.34 -21.26
N LYS A 173 7.79 12.72 -20.74
CA LYS A 173 7.10 13.97 -21.06
C LYS A 173 7.09 14.86 -19.82
N GLY A 174 7.44 16.13 -20.00
CA GLY A 174 7.71 17.07 -18.92
C GLY A 174 8.92 17.91 -19.24
#